data_AF-A0A7C4ANE8-F1
#
_entry.id   AF-A0A7C4ANE8-F1
#
_cell.length_a   1.000
_cell.length_b   1.000
_cell.length_c   1.000
_cell.angle_alpha   90.00
_cell.angle_beta   90.00
_cell.angle_gamma   90.00
#
_symmetry.space_group_name_H-M   'P 1'
#
loop_
_entity.id
_entity.type
_entity.pdbx_description
1 polymer ?
#
loop_
_entity_poly.entity_id
_entity_poly.type
_entity_poly.pdbx_seq_one_letter_code
_entity_poly.pdbx_strand_id
1 'polypeptide(L)'
;MKKTLFSLFIAMLFAGCDPIVHITSPADDAVFEIGEEIPFACTARDFEDGVLSGEAIVWESSIDGSIGTGAAFTSSTLSEGAHTITVTAYDSDGGSDFATVMITIGEPSSTTTVPSSTTTTPNTISATYYVAPDGSD
;
A
#
# COMPACT_ATOMS: atom_id res chain seq x y z
N MET A 1 41.57 -20.19 50.67
CA MET A 1 40.62 -21.32 50.51
C MET A 1 39.27 -20.71 50.16
N LYS A 2 38.73 -21.09 48.99
CA LYS A 2 37.34 -20.90 48.52
C LYS A 2 36.92 -19.47 48.11
N LYS A 3 36.88 -19.31 46.78
CA LYS A 3 36.21 -18.27 46.00
C LYS A 3 34.74 -18.17 46.44
N THR A 4 34.22 -16.97 46.65
CA THR A 4 32.78 -16.72 46.74
C THR A 4 32.39 -15.75 45.64
N LEU A 5 31.32 -16.13 44.95
CA LEU A 5 31.06 -15.79 43.56
C LEU A 5 30.65 -14.33 43.37
N PHE A 6 31.20 -13.75 42.30
CA PHE A 6 30.61 -12.65 41.55
C PHE A 6 29.27 -13.12 40.97
N SER A 7 28.31 -12.20 40.86
CA SER A 7 27.04 -12.38 40.15
C SER A 7 25.88 -12.91 41.00
N LEU A 8 25.13 -11.95 41.56
CA LEU A 8 23.72 -12.12 41.88
C LEU A 8 22.93 -11.32 40.83
N PHE A 9 22.55 -12.00 39.75
CA PHE A 9 21.37 -11.75 38.92
C PHE A 9 20.98 -10.27 38.64
N ILE A 10 21.62 -9.64 37.66
CA ILE A 10 20.94 -8.61 36.84
C ILE A 10 20.18 -9.37 35.75
N ALA A 11 18.98 -9.84 36.08
CA ALA A 11 18.06 -10.42 35.11
C ALA A 11 16.63 -9.91 35.34
N MET A 12 16.49 -8.66 35.80
CA MET A 12 15.20 -8.14 36.28
C MET A 12 14.94 -6.67 35.91
N LEU A 13 15.32 -6.22 34.70
CA LEU A 13 15.08 -4.83 34.29
C LEU A 13 14.77 -4.58 32.79
N PHE A 14 14.60 -5.62 31.97
CA PHE A 14 14.26 -5.51 30.54
C PHE A 14 13.37 -6.71 30.17
N ALA A 15 12.11 -6.71 30.57
CA ALA A 15 11.15 -7.70 30.13
C ALA A 15 9.91 -6.92 29.69
N GLY A 16 9.58 -6.99 28.40
CA GLY A 16 8.38 -6.42 27.81
C GLY A 16 8.54 -5.06 27.16
N CYS A 17 9.65 -4.77 26.46
CA CYS A 17 9.57 -3.71 25.45
C CYS A 17 8.86 -4.25 24.20
N ASP A 18 7.94 -3.46 23.64
CA ASP A 18 7.38 -3.80 22.34
C ASP A 18 8.48 -3.69 21.27
N PRO A 19 8.43 -4.51 20.21
CA PRO A 19 9.37 -4.40 19.11
C PRO A 19 9.25 -3.05 18.40
N ILE A 20 10.24 -2.72 17.58
CA ILE A 20 10.19 -1.61 16.63
C ILE A 20 10.16 -2.21 15.23
N VAL A 21 9.14 -1.88 14.46
CA VAL A 21 8.99 -2.31 13.07
C VAL A 21 8.97 -1.15 12.09
N HIS A 22 9.62 -1.33 10.92
CA HIS A 22 9.65 -0.33 9.86
C HIS A 22 9.57 -1.00 8.49
N ILE A 23 8.61 -0.55 7.68
CA ILE A 23 8.49 -0.98 6.27
C ILE A 23 9.57 -0.28 5.45
N THR A 24 10.35 -1.08 4.74
CA THR A 24 11.41 -0.60 3.81
C THR A 24 10.99 -0.72 2.35
N SER A 25 10.00 -1.56 2.04
CA SER A 25 9.37 -1.70 0.74
C SER A 25 7.99 -2.34 0.91
N PRO A 26 6.97 -1.93 0.14
CA PRO A 26 6.97 -0.84 -0.85
C PRO A 26 7.09 0.54 -0.20
N ALA A 27 7.37 1.57 -1.03
CA ALA A 27 7.30 2.95 -0.59
C ALA A 27 5.84 3.35 -0.35
N ASP A 28 5.62 4.30 0.56
CA ASP A 28 4.30 4.88 0.78
C ASP A 28 3.80 5.59 -0.50
N ASP A 29 2.50 5.48 -0.76
CA ASP A 29 1.81 5.95 -1.95
C ASP A 29 2.30 5.33 -3.28
N ALA A 30 3.01 4.19 -3.24
CA ALA A 30 3.45 3.51 -4.47
C ALA A 30 2.25 3.01 -5.30
N VAL A 31 2.41 3.06 -6.63
CA VAL A 31 1.42 2.57 -7.61
C VAL A 31 2.05 1.44 -8.41
N PHE A 32 1.34 0.33 -8.54
CA PHE A 32 1.76 -0.85 -9.29
C PHE A 32 0.68 -1.28 -10.28
N GLU A 33 1.08 -1.92 -11.37
CA GLU A 33 0.15 -2.51 -12.34
C GLU A 33 -0.51 -3.78 -11.77
N ILE A 34 -1.68 -4.15 -12.29
CA ILE A 34 -2.35 -5.40 -11.90
C ILE A 34 -1.45 -6.59 -12.29
N GLY A 35 -1.13 -7.43 -11.31
CA GLY A 35 -0.27 -8.60 -11.51
C GLY A 35 1.23 -8.31 -11.50
N GLU A 36 1.63 -7.07 -11.22
CA GLU A 36 3.04 -6.72 -11.01
C GLU A 36 3.59 -7.40 -9.74
N GLU A 37 4.83 -7.89 -9.81
CA GLU A 37 5.50 -8.48 -8.65
C GLU A 37 6.03 -7.39 -7.71
N ILE A 38 5.47 -7.32 -6.51
CA ILE A 38 5.77 -6.29 -5.52
C ILE A 38 6.66 -6.88 -4.43
N PRO A 39 7.83 -6.28 -4.15
CA PRO A 39 8.67 -6.66 -3.02
C PRO A 39 8.15 -6.02 -1.72
N PHE A 40 7.83 -6.87 -0.75
CA PHE A 40 7.54 -6.49 0.62
C PHE A 40 8.77 -6.75 1.47
N ALA A 41 9.22 -5.74 2.21
CA ALA A 41 10.37 -5.86 3.09
C ALA A 41 10.26 -4.92 4.29
N CYS A 42 10.65 -5.40 5.46
CA CYS A 42 10.70 -4.60 6.69
C CYS A 42 11.95 -4.92 7.52
N THR A 43 12.22 -4.04 8.49
CA THR A 43 13.07 -4.35 9.63
C THR A 43 12.20 -4.46 10.87
N ALA A 44 12.40 -5.50 11.67
CA ALA A 44 11.76 -5.67 12.98
C ALA A 44 12.83 -6.02 14.01
N ARG A 45 12.91 -5.22 15.08
CA ARG A 45 13.86 -5.45 16.16
C ARG A 45 13.23 -5.21 17.50
N ASP A 46 13.54 -6.11 18.41
CA ASP A 46 13.23 -5.98 19.82
C ASP A 46 14.53 -5.85 20.63
N PHE A 47 14.48 -5.19 21.80
CA PHE A 47 15.68 -5.02 22.63
C PHE A 47 16.09 -6.33 23.31
N GLU A 48 15.13 -7.13 23.74
CA GLU A 48 15.33 -8.40 24.42
C GLU A 48 15.61 -9.55 23.44
N ASP A 49 14.84 -9.62 22.35
CA ASP A 49 14.88 -10.71 21.37
C ASP A 49 15.82 -10.46 20.19
N GLY A 50 16.23 -9.21 19.97
CA GLY A 50 17.11 -8.85 18.87
C GLY A 50 16.36 -8.72 17.53
N VAL A 51 16.78 -9.44 16.49
CA VAL A 51 16.12 -9.33 15.17
C VAL A 51 14.97 -10.34 15.08
N LEU A 52 13.77 -9.84 14.81
CA LEU A 52 12.61 -10.69 14.57
C LEU A 52 12.57 -11.16 13.11
N SER A 53 12.06 -12.37 12.89
CA SER A 53 12.01 -12.99 11.55
C SER A 53 10.96 -14.10 11.46
N GLY A 54 10.67 -14.58 10.25
CA GLY A 54 9.72 -15.66 10.01
C GLY A 54 8.30 -15.30 10.46
N GLU A 55 7.62 -16.25 11.10
CA GLU A 55 6.22 -16.14 11.53
C GLU A 55 5.96 -15.08 12.61
N ALA A 56 7.01 -14.53 13.24
CA ALA A 56 6.89 -13.39 14.14
C ALA A 56 6.54 -12.09 13.40
N ILE A 57 6.64 -12.07 12.06
CA ILE A 57 6.31 -10.93 11.21
C ILE A 57 5.17 -11.33 10.29
N VAL A 58 4.04 -10.64 10.38
CA VAL A 58 2.83 -10.92 9.61
C VAL A 58 2.45 -9.71 8.78
N TRP A 59 2.13 -9.93 7.50
CA TRP A 59 1.70 -8.89 6.57
C TRP A 59 0.25 -9.07 6.17
N GLU A 60 -0.50 -7.97 6.18
CA GLU A 60 -1.91 -7.91 5.82
C GLU A 60 -2.20 -6.77 4.84
N SER A 61 -3.11 -7.04 3.91
CA SER A 61 -3.75 -6.10 2.99
C SER A 61 -5.15 -5.80 3.49
N SER A 62 -5.55 -4.53 3.51
CA SER A 62 -6.91 -4.12 3.87
C SER A 62 -8.01 -4.69 2.95
N ILE A 63 -7.64 -5.19 1.76
CA ILE A 63 -8.56 -5.79 0.78
C ILE A 63 -8.45 -7.31 0.79
N ASP A 64 -7.22 -7.87 0.82
CA ASP A 64 -6.97 -9.30 0.59
C ASP A 64 -6.75 -10.10 1.88
N GLY A 65 -6.65 -9.43 3.03
CA GLY A 65 -6.30 -10.08 4.30
C GLY A 65 -4.83 -10.46 4.34
N SER A 66 -4.49 -11.63 4.88
CA SER A 66 -3.09 -12.06 5.01
C SER A 66 -2.43 -12.26 3.64
N ILE A 67 -1.28 -11.61 3.45
CA ILE A 67 -0.53 -11.63 2.18
C ILE A 67 0.87 -12.22 2.31
N GLY A 68 1.38 -12.40 3.52
CA GLY A 68 2.68 -13.04 3.73
C GLY A 68 3.19 -12.99 5.17
N THR A 69 4.31 -13.66 5.40
CA THR A 69 5.06 -13.64 6.67
C THR A 69 6.54 -13.40 6.41
N GLY A 70 7.27 -13.02 7.46
CA GLY A 70 8.72 -12.82 7.42
C GLY A 70 9.16 -11.40 7.06
N ALA A 71 10.46 -11.17 7.20
CA ALA A 71 11.06 -9.84 7.00
C ALA A 71 11.02 -9.40 5.53
N ALA A 72 10.93 -10.33 4.59
CA ALA A 72 10.75 -10.03 3.17
C ALA A 72 10.07 -11.18 2.40
N PHE A 73 9.26 -10.82 1.41
CA PHE A 73 8.65 -11.73 0.43
C PHE A 73 8.22 -10.92 -0.82
N THR A 74 7.76 -11.60 -1.87
CA THR A 74 7.14 -10.95 -3.03
C THR A 74 5.71 -11.44 -3.23
N SER A 75 4.84 -10.57 -3.74
CA SER A 75 3.47 -10.94 -4.13
C SER A 75 3.07 -10.22 -5.40
N SER A 76 2.35 -10.92 -6.27
CA SER A 76 1.79 -10.39 -7.51
C SER A 76 0.28 -10.64 -7.60
N THR A 77 -0.37 -10.92 -6.46
CA THR A 77 -1.75 -11.40 -6.39
C THR A 77 -2.68 -10.46 -5.63
N LEU A 78 -2.24 -9.24 -5.33
CA LEU A 78 -3.10 -8.23 -4.72
C LEU A 78 -4.25 -7.87 -5.68
N SER A 79 -5.44 -7.69 -5.12
CA SER A 79 -6.61 -7.22 -5.88
C SER A 79 -6.40 -5.80 -6.41
N GLU A 80 -7.20 -5.38 -7.40
CA GLU A 80 -7.21 -3.97 -7.85
C GLU A 80 -7.76 -3.05 -6.74
N GLY A 81 -7.14 -1.88 -6.56
CA GLY A 81 -7.63 -0.85 -5.65
C GLY A 81 -6.55 -0.22 -4.75
N ALA A 82 -6.99 0.57 -3.79
CA ALA A 82 -6.13 1.18 -2.78
C ALA A 82 -6.03 0.27 -1.55
N HIS A 83 -4.81 -0.17 -1.23
CA HIS A 83 -4.51 -1.04 -0.10
C HIS A 83 -3.83 -0.24 1.00
N THR A 84 -4.28 -0.44 2.24
CA THR A 84 -3.41 -0.23 3.41
C THR A 84 -2.71 -1.54 3.68
N ILE A 85 -1.38 -1.53 3.56
CA ILE A 85 -0.52 -2.67 3.89
C ILE A 85 -0.05 -2.49 5.32
N THR A 86 -0.34 -3.46 6.18
CA THR A 86 0.09 -3.50 7.58
C THR A 86 1.11 -4.61 7.75
N VAL A 87 2.24 -4.31 8.38
CA VAL A 87 3.13 -5.32 8.94
C VAL A 87 3.06 -5.26 10.46
N THR A 88 2.88 -6.41 11.10
CA THR A 88 2.90 -6.54 12.56
C THR A 88 4.04 -7.46 12.97
N ALA A 89 4.85 -7.02 13.92
CA ALA A 89 5.92 -7.80 14.53
C ALA A 89 5.52 -8.17 15.96
N TYR A 90 5.71 -9.44 16.32
CA TYR A 90 5.43 -9.97 17.66
C TYR A 90 6.74 -10.40 18.32
N ASP A 91 6.96 -10.02 19.57
CA ASP A 91 8.07 -10.52 20.39
C ASP A 91 7.70 -11.83 21.10
N SER A 92 8.68 -12.46 21.75
CA SER A 92 8.50 -13.74 22.43
C SER A 92 7.82 -13.65 23.80
N ASP A 93 7.73 -12.43 24.37
CA ASP A 93 7.06 -12.12 25.62
C ASP A 93 5.57 -11.73 25.42
N GLY A 94 5.14 -11.63 24.16
CA GLY A 94 3.76 -11.37 23.73
C GLY A 94 3.45 -9.90 23.44
N GLY A 95 4.45 -9.02 23.42
CA GLY A 95 4.33 -7.64 22.93
C GLY A 95 4.35 -7.57 21.40
N SER A 96 3.96 -6.41 20.87
CA SER A 96 3.84 -6.23 19.42
C SER A 96 3.84 -4.77 19.01
N ASP A 97 4.35 -4.50 17.81
CA ASP A 97 4.26 -3.21 17.13
C ASP A 97 3.92 -3.41 15.64
N PHE A 98 3.41 -2.36 15.00
CA PHE A 98 3.02 -2.40 13.59
C PHE A 98 3.42 -1.15 12.82
N ALA A 99 3.58 -1.31 11.51
CA ALA A 99 3.80 -0.22 10.57
C ALA A 99 2.86 -0.37 9.36
N THR A 100 2.51 0.76 8.74
CA THR A 100 1.62 0.78 7.59
C THR A 100 2.17 1.61 6.44
N VAL A 101 1.85 1.20 5.21
CA VAL A 101 2.01 2.01 3.99
C VAL A 101 0.76 1.89 3.13
N MET A 102 0.43 2.93 2.37
CA MET A 102 -0.62 2.88 1.36
C MET A 102 -0.01 2.57 0.00
N ILE A 103 -0.62 1.65 -0.76
CA ILE A 103 -0.27 1.40 -2.15
C ILE A 103 -1.55 1.34 -3.01
N THR A 104 -1.40 1.58 -4.31
CA THR A 104 -2.50 1.43 -5.28
C THR A 104 -2.13 0.37 -6.31
N ILE A 105 -3.03 -0.57 -6.56
CA ILE A 105 -2.92 -1.58 -7.62
C ILE A 105 -3.88 -1.22 -8.73
N GLY A 106 -3.36 -1.05 -9.94
CA GLY A 106 -4.09 -0.59 -11.12
C GLY A 106 -4.13 0.95 -11.23
N GLU A 107 -4.83 1.43 -12.26
CA GLU A 107 -4.93 2.88 -12.50
C GLU A 107 -5.73 3.55 -11.37
N PRO A 108 -5.25 4.67 -10.79
CA PRO A 108 -6.09 5.48 -9.93
C PRO A 108 -7.26 5.94 -10.78
N SER A 109 -8.48 5.52 -10.44
CA SER A 109 -9.70 5.92 -11.13
C SER A 109 -9.75 7.45 -11.23
N SER A 110 -9.30 7.96 -12.38
CA SER A 110 -9.41 9.36 -12.71
C SER A 110 -10.88 9.58 -12.98
N THR A 111 -11.59 10.15 -12.01
CA THR A 111 -12.92 10.70 -12.24
C THR A 111 -12.79 11.84 -13.25
N THR A 112 -12.79 11.48 -14.53
CA THR A 112 -13.01 12.42 -15.62
C THR A 112 -14.41 12.95 -15.39
N THR A 113 -14.51 14.13 -14.79
CA THR A 113 -15.70 14.97 -14.86
C THR A 113 -15.86 15.31 -16.33
N VAL A 114 -16.63 14.48 -17.05
CA VAL A 114 -17.05 14.76 -18.42
C VAL A 114 -17.78 16.09 -18.39
N PRO A 115 -17.30 17.18 -19.03
CA PRO A 115 -18.18 18.32 -19.25
C PRO A 115 -19.31 17.83 -20.16
N SER A 116 -20.54 17.90 -19.66
CA SER A 116 -21.74 17.68 -20.48
C SER A 116 -21.66 18.56 -21.72
N SER A 117 -21.44 17.94 -22.88
CA SER A 117 -21.67 18.58 -24.16
C SER A 117 -23.18 18.72 -24.35
N THR A 118 -23.71 19.93 -24.21
CA THR A 118 -25.07 20.25 -24.64
C THR A 118 -25.15 20.17 -26.16
N THR A 119 -25.56 19.03 -26.69
CA THR A 119 -25.95 18.90 -28.10
C THR A 119 -27.36 19.47 -28.26
N THR A 120 -27.48 20.78 -28.51
CA THR A 120 -28.68 21.33 -29.15
C THR A 120 -28.66 20.93 -30.61
N THR A 121 -29.69 20.19 -31.03
CA THR A 121 -29.96 19.73 -32.39
C THR A 121 -29.87 20.87 -33.42
N PRO A 122 -29.39 20.60 -34.66
CA PRO A 122 -29.41 21.58 -35.73
C PRO A 122 -30.83 21.69 -36.30
N ASN A 123 -31.46 22.86 -36.14
CA ASN A 123 -32.71 23.17 -36.83
C ASN A 123 -32.38 23.60 -38.28
N THR A 124 -32.62 22.71 -39.24
CA THR A 124 -32.51 22.99 -40.67
C THR A 124 -33.64 23.95 -41.08
N ILE A 125 -33.31 25.18 -41.47
CA ILE A 125 -34.24 26.04 -42.21
C ILE A 125 -33.82 26.02 -43.68
N SER A 126 -34.67 25.41 -44.50
CA SER A 126 -34.61 25.44 -45.95
C SER A 126 -34.82 26.87 -46.45
N ALA A 127 -33.78 27.49 -47.03
CA ALA A 127 -33.91 28.72 -47.78
C ALA A 127 -34.00 28.39 -49.28
N THR A 128 -35.18 28.54 -49.86
CA THR A 128 -35.37 28.56 -51.33
C THR A 128 -34.79 29.86 -51.87
N TYR A 129 -33.64 29.78 -52.56
CA TYR A 129 -33.08 30.91 -53.28
C TYR A 129 -33.81 31.06 -54.62
N TYR A 130 -34.48 32.20 -54.82
CA TYR A 130 -34.99 32.60 -56.13
C TYR A 130 -33.80 32.94 -57.03
N VAL A 131 -33.68 32.25 -58.16
CA VAL A 131 -32.73 32.61 -59.23
C VAL A 131 -33.31 33.83 -59.95
N ALA A 132 -32.63 34.97 -59.88
CA ALA A 132 -32.93 36.11 -60.75
C ALA A 132 -32.51 35.75 -62.19
N PRO A 133 -33.32 36.06 -63.21
CA PRO A 133 -32.94 35.83 -64.60
C PRO A 133 -31.77 36.75 -64.99
N ASP A 134 -30.94 36.25 -65.90
CA ASP A 134 -29.80 36.96 -66.46
C ASP A 134 -30.21 38.33 -67.02
N GLY A 135 -29.36 39.32 -66.78
CA GLY A 135 -29.44 40.64 -67.39
C GLY A 135 -28.11 40.93 -68.06
N SER A 136 -28.07 40.72 -69.37
CA SER A 136 -26.98 41.08 -70.27
C SER A 136 -27.18 42.51 -70.78
N ASP A 137 -26.13 43.34 -70.67
CA ASP A 137 -25.67 44.30 -71.68
C ASP A 137 -24.18 44.61 -71.43
#